data_AF-A0A2D8LIC2-F1
#
_entry.id   AF-A0A2D8LIC2-F1
#
_cell.length_a   1.000
_cell.length_b   1.000
_cell.length_c   1.000
_cell.angle_alpha   90.00
_cell.angle_beta   90.00
_cell.angle_gamma   90.00
#
_symmetry.space_group_name_H-M   'P 1'
#
loop_
_entity.id
_entity.type
_entity.pdbx_description
1 polymer ?
#
loop_
_entity_poly.entity_id
_entity_poly.type
_entity_poly.pdbx_seq_one_letter_code
_entity_poly.pdbx_strand_id
1 'polypeptide(L)'
;MKNLLIILVFCSTATFLAQDCIIPNGSFEDWTGNDVPHYWYSTNVAGNEGNANELADFEFRNVFRTPGKFGSGVELRNVSIEDLLKQKMGADWEKIPLAYREQIRTKSSFSSSIGYCVQKDCNKLLSRGMSDFKPLLLPISEEQAPAYLKGYYKADLKGGDKLWVNVAFLDAGYNVVGGVKPGRTQNVIAKNTMDWVEFKIPFDYFPKKLKHIKYAYLQFNMMGKDFPSSYPFGIDATSLAMKYPSQEYSKVYLDELCFGGQGKEVSPDDPSLVGTTTDEGSGIGSNDDTNNNDENEQRIYIATNGSDANSGTRQAPFATIQKAITVAQGKRLQGKRVTIVVGDGMYRQEANINSTGGSGLPPLRIEAENKHQAIFIGSEPISENPNWQNQVESLYMSTTANLHPDQKPVFNPNNYSNPMETMVPALVVNGTQLKHQQGGDLRNTANAYMYTPQQFFVNPGSSNLSNAAIEVSVRENAIAFTNGGNVTVHGLRLKGYPQASIPQLTAQQLPGLEGVQAEECLFE
;
A
#
# COMPACT_ATOMS: atom_id res chain seq x y z
N MET A 1 47.65 -1.76 66.25
CA MET A 1 47.99 -1.08 64.98
C MET A 1 48.30 -2.13 63.92
N LYS A 2 47.33 -2.45 63.05
CA LYS A 2 47.55 -2.86 61.64
C LYS A 2 46.18 -3.06 60.99
N ASN A 3 45.87 -2.13 60.09
CA ASN A 3 44.62 -1.98 59.37
C ASN A 3 44.42 -3.15 58.41
N LEU A 4 43.29 -3.86 58.53
CA LEU A 4 42.75 -4.70 57.48
C LEU A 4 41.28 -4.31 57.30
N LEU A 5 41.06 -3.23 56.55
CA LEU A 5 39.75 -2.76 56.15
C LEU A 5 39.30 -3.65 54.97
N ILE A 6 38.50 -4.67 55.28
CA ILE A 6 37.84 -5.52 54.28
C ILE A 6 36.73 -4.66 53.66
N ILE A 7 37.02 -4.04 52.51
CA ILE A 7 36.01 -3.47 51.63
C ILE A 7 35.37 -4.66 50.89
N LEU A 8 34.33 -5.21 51.52
CA LEU A 8 33.39 -6.13 50.90
C LEU A 8 32.55 -5.31 49.92
N VAL A 9 33.08 -5.12 48.70
CA VAL A 9 32.25 -4.70 47.57
C VAL A 9 31.28 -5.84 47.33
N PHE A 10 30.09 -5.73 47.93
CA PHE A 10 28.91 -6.44 47.47
C PHE A 10 28.65 -5.95 46.05
N CYS A 11 29.34 -6.57 45.09
CA CYS A 11 28.91 -6.62 43.71
C CYS A 11 27.63 -7.44 43.76
N SER A 12 26.52 -6.78 44.12
CA SER A 12 25.19 -7.32 43.88
C SER A 12 25.11 -7.48 42.38
N THR A 13 25.46 -8.67 41.90
CA THR A 13 24.96 -9.19 40.64
C THR A 13 23.46 -9.24 40.83
N ALA A 14 22.82 -8.09 40.64
CA ALA A 14 21.46 -8.05 40.18
C ALA A 14 21.52 -8.86 38.89
N THR A 15 21.20 -10.16 39.01
CA THR A 15 20.49 -10.88 37.99
C THR A 15 19.24 -10.05 37.74
N PHE A 16 19.40 -8.96 36.98
CA PHE A 16 18.38 -8.50 36.08
C PHE A 16 18.00 -9.78 35.37
N LEU A 17 16.84 -10.33 35.76
CA LEU A 17 16.18 -11.35 34.98
C LEU A 17 16.17 -10.77 33.58
N ALA A 18 17.09 -11.25 32.74
CA ALA A 18 17.25 -10.77 31.38
C ALA A 18 15.85 -10.94 30.82
N GLN A 19 15.16 -9.82 30.67
CA GLN A 19 13.77 -9.82 30.27
C GLN A 19 13.82 -10.38 28.86
N ASP A 20 13.45 -11.66 28.71
CA ASP A 20 13.83 -12.52 27.59
C ASP A 20 13.59 -11.83 26.25
N CYS A 21 14.65 -11.17 25.77
CA CYS A 21 14.55 -10.35 24.58
C CYS A 21 14.81 -11.25 23.40
N ILE A 22 13.77 -11.50 22.60
CA ILE A 22 13.81 -12.52 21.56
C ILE A 22 14.49 -12.02 20.27
N ILE A 23 14.80 -10.71 20.16
CA ILE A 23 15.42 -10.13 18.98
C ILE A 23 16.95 -10.20 19.10
N PRO A 24 17.64 -11.05 18.31
CA PRO A 24 19.10 -11.09 18.30
C PRO A 24 19.67 -9.72 17.92
N ASN A 25 20.63 -9.24 18.72
CA ASN A 25 21.24 -7.93 18.53
C ASN A 25 20.22 -6.77 18.43
N GLY A 26 19.10 -6.85 19.17
CA GLY A 26 18.14 -5.76 19.27
C GLY A 26 18.68 -4.50 19.96
N SER A 27 19.74 -4.65 20.77
CA SER A 27 20.49 -3.55 21.38
C SER A 27 21.58 -2.97 20.48
N PHE A 28 21.75 -3.48 19.26
CA PHE A 28 22.75 -3.00 18.30
C PHE A 28 24.18 -2.88 18.86
N GLU A 29 24.67 -3.84 19.64
CA GLU A 29 26.04 -3.82 20.14
C GLU A 29 27.03 -4.59 19.25
N ASP A 30 26.51 -5.50 18.43
CA ASP A 30 27.32 -6.36 17.55
C ASP A 30 27.31 -5.84 16.09
N TRP A 31 28.50 -5.48 15.58
CA TRP A 31 28.68 -4.85 14.26
C TRP A 31 29.91 -5.39 13.53
N THR A 32 29.86 -5.36 12.20
CA THR A 32 31.05 -5.30 11.35
C THR A 32 31.23 -3.86 10.87
N GLY A 33 32.37 -3.25 11.20
CA GLY A 33 32.63 -1.85 10.84
C GLY A 33 31.65 -0.87 11.51
N ASN A 34 31.26 0.18 10.77
CA ASN A 34 30.41 1.27 11.27
C ASN A 34 29.00 1.27 10.64
N ASP A 35 28.68 0.31 9.80
CA ASP A 35 27.52 0.38 8.89
C ASP A 35 26.83 -0.98 8.64
N VAL A 36 27.31 -2.05 9.27
CA VAL A 36 26.73 -3.40 9.18
C VAL A 36 26.43 -3.95 10.58
N PRO A 37 25.23 -3.70 11.13
CA PRO A 37 24.79 -4.35 12.36
C PRO A 37 24.52 -5.84 12.07
N HIS A 38 25.08 -6.75 12.86
CA HIS A 38 24.87 -8.18 12.64
C HIS A 38 23.39 -8.56 12.85
N TYR A 39 22.88 -9.50 12.05
CA TYR A 39 21.47 -9.92 12.03
C TYR A 39 20.47 -8.88 11.53
N TRP A 40 20.98 -7.81 10.91
CA TRP A 40 20.17 -6.79 10.29
C TRP A 40 20.68 -6.52 8.87
N TYR A 41 19.77 -6.49 7.90
CA TYR A 41 20.06 -5.94 6.57
C TYR A 41 19.69 -4.47 6.55
N SER A 42 20.33 -3.71 5.67
CA SER A 42 19.99 -2.30 5.48
C SER A 42 20.05 -1.89 4.01
N THR A 43 19.56 -0.70 3.73
CA THR A 43 19.70 -0.06 2.41
C THR A 43 21.14 0.29 2.04
N ASN A 44 22.12 0.14 2.95
CA ASN A 44 23.54 0.30 2.62
C ASN A 44 24.04 -0.71 1.56
N VAL A 45 23.33 -1.83 1.36
CA VAL A 45 23.68 -2.84 0.35
C VAL A 45 23.82 -2.23 -1.04
N ALA A 46 22.93 -1.30 -1.41
CA ALA A 46 22.99 -0.62 -2.70
C ALA A 46 24.28 0.20 -2.86
N GLY A 47 24.77 0.80 -1.78
CA GLY A 47 26.04 1.54 -1.74
C GLY A 47 27.26 0.63 -1.84
N ASN A 48 27.24 -0.50 -1.13
CA ASN A 48 28.41 -1.37 -0.92
C ASN A 48 28.60 -2.43 -2.01
N GLU A 49 27.53 -3.03 -2.55
CA GLU A 49 27.67 -4.16 -3.50
C GLU A 49 27.69 -3.72 -4.97
N GLY A 50 27.23 -2.50 -5.28
CA GLY A 50 27.27 -1.93 -6.63
C GLY A 50 28.42 -0.96 -6.89
N ASN A 51 29.34 -0.80 -5.93
CA ASN A 51 30.34 0.29 -5.91
C ASN A 51 29.72 1.68 -6.13
N ALA A 52 28.45 1.89 -5.81
CA ALA A 52 27.75 3.14 -6.10
C ALA A 52 28.42 4.32 -5.40
N ASN A 53 28.92 4.11 -4.17
CA ASN A 53 29.68 5.11 -3.43
C ASN A 53 30.97 5.52 -4.15
N GLU A 54 31.73 4.55 -4.64
CA GLU A 54 33.01 4.78 -5.34
C GLU A 54 32.77 5.42 -6.72
N LEU A 55 31.80 4.90 -7.48
CA LEU A 55 31.44 5.41 -8.80
C LEU A 55 30.91 6.84 -8.74
N ALA A 56 30.15 7.17 -7.70
CA ALA A 56 29.61 8.50 -7.51
C ALA A 56 30.52 9.41 -6.69
N ASP A 57 31.62 8.94 -6.10
CA ASP A 57 32.42 9.73 -5.14
C ASP A 57 31.53 10.47 -4.12
N PHE A 58 30.55 9.73 -3.58
CA PHE A 58 29.49 10.26 -2.72
C PHE A 58 29.06 9.20 -1.71
N GLU A 59 28.75 9.63 -0.49
CA GLU A 59 28.36 8.75 0.59
C GLU A 59 26.85 8.44 0.54
N PHE A 60 26.47 7.34 -0.10
CA PHE A 60 25.07 6.88 -0.11
C PHE A 60 24.70 6.00 1.08
N ARG A 61 25.63 5.70 1.99
CA ARG A 61 25.23 5.00 3.20
C ARG A 61 24.23 5.84 3.97
N ASN A 62 23.22 5.16 4.47
CA ASN A 62 22.05 5.74 5.09
C ASN A 62 21.68 5.02 6.39
N VAL A 63 22.50 4.05 6.81
CA VAL A 63 22.43 3.39 8.11
C VAL A 63 23.81 3.37 8.78
N PHE A 64 23.90 3.82 10.02
CA PHE A 64 25.18 4.01 10.73
C PHE A 64 25.13 3.53 12.17
N ARG A 65 26.26 3.05 12.69
CA ARG A 65 26.51 2.88 14.13
C ARG A 65 26.62 4.25 14.78
N THR A 66 25.95 4.43 15.90
CA THR A 66 25.89 5.71 16.63
C THR A 66 25.84 5.45 18.14
N PRO A 67 26.10 6.41 19.02
CA PRO A 67 25.87 6.22 20.46
C PRO A 67 24.38 5.94 20.75
N GLY A 68 24.12 4.84 21.44
CA GLY A 68 22.80 4.38 21.84
C GLY A 68 22.25 5.11 23.07
N LYS A 69 21.08 4.67 23.53
CA LYS A 69 20.61 4.89 24.90
C LYS A 69 21.51 4.14 25.87
N PHE A 70 21.89 2.92 25.51
CA PHE A 70 22.93 2.15 26.18
C PHE A 70 23.94 1.71 25.11
N GLY A 71 25.23 1.95 25.37
CA GLY A 71 26.30 1.61 24.43
C GLY A 71 26.09 2.14 23.00
N SER A 72 25.82 1.24 22.06
CA SER A 72 25.69 1.50 20.63
C SER A 72 24.23 1.42 20.19
N GLY A 73 23.83 2.26 19.25
CA GLY A 73 22.54 2.20 18.58
C GLY A 73 22.70 2.27 17.06
N VAL A 74 21.58 2.43 16.35
CA VAL A 74 21.57 2.64 14.90
C VAL A 74 20.96 4.01 14.54
N GLU A 75 21.61 4.73 13.63
CA GLU A 75 21.07 5.92 12.95
C GLU A 75 20.61 5.52 11.54
N LEU A 76 19.34 5.77 11.24
CA LEU A 76 18.76 5.78 9.91
C LEU A 76 18.72 7.23 9.43
N ARG A 77 19.26 7.53 8.27
CA ARG A 77 19.32 8.90 7.72
C ARG A 77 19.08 8.89 6.23
N ASN A 78 18.11 9.67 5.77
CA ASN A 78 17.89 9.83 4.33
C ASN A 78 19.00 10.65 3.67
N VAL A 79 19.50 10.14 2.56
CA VAL A 79 20.58 10.74 1.78
C VAL A 79 20.00 11.78 0.82
N SER A 80 20.69 12.91 0.70
CA SER A 80 20.30 13.98 -0.21
C SER A 80 20.85 13.74 -1.61
N ILE A 81 19.95 13.56 -2.59
CA ILE A 81 20.34 13.57 -4.00
C ILE A 81 20.64 14.99 -4.46
N GLU A 82 20.00 15.99 -3.87
CA GLU A 82 20.38 17.38 -4.08
C GLU A 82 21.86 17.62 -3.74
N ASP A 83 22.38 17.10 -2.62
CA ASP A 83 23.79 17.25 -2.25
C ASP A 83 24.73 16.57 -3.23
N LEU A 84 24.40 15.36 -3.67
CA LEU A 84 25.14 14.67 -4.73
C LEU A 84 25.20 15.54 -5.99
N LEU A 85 24.05 16.03 -6.45
CA LEU A 85 23.96 16.81 -7.67
C LEU A 85 24.67 18.16 -7.53
N LYS A 86 24.59 18.82 -6.36
CA LYS A 86 25.38 20.02 -6.05
C LYS A 86 26.87 19.74 -6.12
N GLN A 87 27.35 18.64 -5.53
CA GLN A 87 28.76 18.26 -5.57
C GLN A 87 29.23 18.00 -7.01
N LYS A 88 28.40 17.32 -7.82
CA LYS A 88 28.77 16.94 -9.20
C LYS A 88 28.62 18.05 -10.23
N MET A 89 27.60 18.90 -10.09
CA MET A 89 27.28 19.95 -11.06
C MET A 89 27.88 21.30 -10.68
N GLY A 90 28.24 21.52 -9.41
CA GLY A 90 28.77 22.80 -8.93
C GLY A 90 27.81 23.95 -9.26
N ALA A 91 28.33 24.98 -9.95
CA ALA A 91 27.54 26.17 -10.32
C ALA A 91 26.38 25.88 -11.30
N ASP A 92 26.40 24.77 -12.03
CA ASP A 92 25.32 24.42 -12.96
C ASP A 92 24.05 23.94 -12.24
N TRP A 93 24.16 23.51 -10.98
CA TRP A 93 22.98 23.17 -10.14
C TRP A 93 22.01 24.36 -10.02
N GLU A 94 22.53 25.57 -9.85
CA GLU A 94 21.72 26.77 -9.71
C GLU A 94 20.96 27.16 -10.99
N LYS A 95 21.37 26.61 -12.13
CA LYS A 95 20.68 26.80 -13.42
C LYS A 95 19.48 25.87 -13.58
N ILE A 96 19.34 24.84 -12.75
CA ILE A 96 18.18 23.94 -12.78
C ILE A 96 16.95 24.71 -12.29
N PRO A 97 15.82 24.69 -13.04
CA PRO A 97 14.60 25.36 -12.61
C PRO A 97 14.14 24.89 -11.23
N LEU A 98 13.60 25.82 -10.42
CA LEU A 98 13.21 25.55 -9.03
C LEU A 98 12.27 24.35 -8.90
N ALA A 99 11.30 24.21 -9.81
CA ALA A 99 10.35 23.08 -9.82
C ALA A 99 11.05 21.71 -9.94
N TYR A 100 12.10 21.59 -10.76
CA TYR A 100 12.86 20.34 -10.88
C TYR A 100 13.70 20.08 -9.62
N ARG A 101 14.29 21.12 -9.03
CA ARG A 101 15.01 21.00 -7.75
C ARG A 101 14.06 20.54 -6.64
N GLU A 102 12.86 21.07 -6.57
CA GLU A 102 11.81 20.62 -5.64
C GLU A 102 11.38 19.17 -5.90
N GLN A 103 11.23 18.78 -7.16
CA GLN A 103 10.92 17.40 -7.53
C GLN A 103 12.02 16.43 -7.09
N ILE A 104 13.30 16.77 -7.32
CA ILE A 104 14.44 15.96 -6.87
C ILE A 104 14.41 15.79 -5.35
N ARG A 105 14.23 16.90 -4.60
CA ARG A 105 14.19 16.87 -3.14
C ARG A 105 13.03 16.05 -2.56
N THR A 106 11.89 16.04 -3.25
CA THR A 106 10.65 15.42 -2.73
C THR A 106 10.42 14.00 -3.24
N LYS A 107 10.99 13.62 -4.39
CA LYS A 107 10.74 12.33 -5.04
C LYS A 107 11.97 11.46 -5.22
N SER A 108 13.18 12.00 -5.05
CA SER A 108 14.42 11.28 -5.33
C SER A 108 15.25 10.94 -4.09
N SER A 109 14.76 11.19 -2.87
CA SER A 109 15.52 10.81 -1.68
C SER A 109 15.65 9.29 -1.57
N PHE A 110 16.83 8.83 -1.15
CA PHE A 110 17.03 7.43 -0.80
C PHE A 110 16.58 7.21 0.64
N SER A 111 15.33 6.74 0.77
CA SER A 111 14.73 6.39 2.05
C SER A 111 15.55 5.29 2.73
N SER A 112 15.98 5.54 3.97
CA SER A 112 16.70 4.55 4.76
C SER A 112 15.76 3.48 5.32
N SER A 113 16.23 2.24 5.32
CA SER A 113 15.56 1.14 5.98
C SER A 113 16.54 0.16 6.61
N ILE A 114 16.06 -0.52 7.65
CA ILE A 114 16.75 -1.64 8.30
C ILE A 114 15.74 -2.74 8.58
N GLY A 115 16.09 -3.99 8.35
CA GLY A 115 15.23 -5.13 8.63
C GLY A 115 15.99 -6.30 9.21
N TYR A 116 15.29 -7.14 9.97
CA TYR A 116 15.88 -8.29 10.60
C TYR A 116 16.19 -9.40 9.58
N CYS A 117 17.18 -10.22 9.90
CA CYS A 117 17.54 -11.42 9.15
C CYS A 117 18.29 -12.41 10.05
N VAL A 118 18.20 -13.69 9.72
CA VAL A 118 18.77 -14.78 10.55
C VAL A 118 20.28 -14.95 10.38
N GLN A 119 20.84 -14.44 9.28
CA GLN A 119 22.27 -14.56 9.01
C GLN A 119 23.04 -13.47 9.73
N LYS A 120 24.30 -13.74 10.09
CA LYS A 120 25.12 -12.72 10.76
C LYS A 120 25.41 -11.53 9.84
N ASP A 121 25.69 -11.80 8.56
CA ASP A 121 25.88 -10.79 7.50
C ASP A 121 24.78 -10.97 6.45
N CYS A 122 23.83 -10.04 6.44
CA CYS A 122 22.65 -10.13 5.60
C CYS A 122 22.73 -9.31 4.31
N ASN A 123 23.78 -8.53 4.14
CA ASN A 123 23.92 -7.69 2.98
C ASN A 123 23.95 -8.53 1.70
N LYS A 124 24.57 -9.71 1.77
CA LYS A 124 24.64 -10.71 0.68
C LYS A 124 23.30 -11.33 0.28
N LEU A 125 22.27 -11.22 1.12
CA LEU A 125 20.94 -11.74 0.81
C LEU A 125 20.22 -10.85 -0.20
N LEU A 126 20.42 -9.54 -0.10
CA LEU A 126 19.76 -8.58 -0.97
C LEU A 126 20.38 -8.52 -2.37
N SER A 127 21.70 -8.77 -2.55
CA SER A 127 22.33 -8.85 -3.89
C SER A 127 21.76 -9.94 -4.78
N ARG A 128 21.33 -11.07 -4.19
CA ARG A 128 20.98 -12.28 -4.94
C ARG A 128 19.55 -12.28 -5.47
N GLY A 129 18.81 -11.20 -5.23
CA GLY A 129 17.37 -11.13 -5.45
C GLY A 129 16.58 -11.87 -4.36
N MET A 130 15.49 -11.28 -3.90
CA MET A 130 14.65 -11.79 -2.80
C MET A 130 13.76 -12.98 -3.22
N SER A 131 14.34 -13.99 -3.87
CA SER A 131 13.61 -15.20 -4.24
C SER A 131 13.35 -16.13 -3.05
N ASP A 132 14.16 -16.02 -1.99
CA ASP A 132 13.97 -16.73 -0.72
C ASP A 132 13.80 -15.71 0.42
N PHE A 133 12.60 -15.62 0.97
CA PHE A 133 12.27 -14.74 2.09
C PHE A 133 12.69 -15.32 3.44
N LYS A 134 12.92 -16.64 3.54
CA LYS A 134 13.19 -17.33 4.81
C LYS A 134 14.37 -16.73 5.59
N PRO A 135 15.46 -16.26 4.96
CA PRO A 135 16.55 -15.62 5.68
C PRO A 135 16.19 -14.28 6.34
N LEU A 136 15.08 -13.65 5.98
CA LEU A 136 14.59 -12.39 6.54
C LEU A 136 13.63 -12.59 7.72
N LEU A 137 13.43 -13.84 8.14
CA LEU A 137 12.43 -14.22 9.13
C LEU A 137 13.10 -14.64 10.45
N LEU A 138 12.70 -14.01 11.54
CA LEU A 138 13.07 -14.41 12.90
C LEU A 138 12.25 -15.64 13.30
N PRO A 139 12.86 -16.78 13.62
CA PRO A 139 12.14 -17.92 14.15
C PRO A 139 11.49 -17.59 15.51
N ILE A 140 10.20 -17.88 15.67
CA ILE A 140 9.45 -17.67 16.90
C ILE A 140 8.56 -18.90 17.17
N SER A 141 8.57 -19.41 18.40
CA SER A 141 7.64 -20.45 18.86
C SER A 141 6.34 -19.86 19.44
N GLU A 142 5.33 -20.70 19.66
CA GLU A 142 4.07 -20.28 20.29
C GLU A 142 4.29 -19.70 21.70
N GLU A 143 5.18 -20.32 22.48
CA GLU A 143 5.56 -19.88 23.83
C GLU A 143 6.34 -18.56 23.83
N GLN A 144 6.88 -18.16 22.67
CA GLN A 144 7.64 -16.95 22.45
C GLN A 144 6.84 -15.87 21.73
N ALA A 145 5.59 -16.13 21.36
CA ALA A 145 4.76 -15.21 20.59
C ALA A 145 4.57 -13.89 21.36
N PRO A 146 5.12 -12.75 20.88
CA PRO A 146 5.14 -11.54 21.69
C PRO A 146 3.83 -10.77 21.69
N ALA A 147 3.52 -10.13 22.83
CA ALA A 147 2.38 -9.19 22.91
C ALA A 147 2.69 -7.83 22.29
N TYR A 148 3.96 -7.45 22.22
CA TYR A 148 4.40 -6.15 21.72
C TYR A 148 5.86 -6.15 21.30
N LEU A 149 6.22 -5.15 20.50
CA LEU A 149 7.58 -4.66 20.31
C LEU A 149 7.77 -3.39 21.11
N LYS A 150 8.88 -3.27 21.83
CA LYS A 150 9.30 -2.03 22.48
C LYS A 150 10.72 -1.66 22.06
N GLY A 151 11.10 -0.43 22.31
CA GLY A 151 12.45 0.07 22.14
C GLY A 151 12.51 1.56 22.46
N TYR A 152 13.63 2.19 22.16
CA TYR A 152 13.78 3.64 22.28
C TYR A 152 14.08 4.27 20.93
N TYR A 153 13.62 5.51 20.76
CA TYR A 153 13.96 6.29 19.58
C TYR A 153 14.33 7.73 19.90
N LYS A 154 15.11 8.32 19.00
CA LYS A 154 15.19 9.77 18.76
C LYS A 154 14.83 10.04 17.31
N ALA A 155 14.30 11.21 17.02
CA ALA A 155 13.91 11.51 15.66
C ALA A 155 14.01 13.01 15.33
N ASP A 156 14.55 13.29 14.15
CA ASP A 156 14.55 14.60 13.50
C ASP A 156 14.01 14.41 12.07
N LEU A 157 12.69 14.25 11.98
CA LEU A 157 11.92 14.03 10.75
C LEU A 157 11.62 15.38 10.08
N LYS A 158 11.90 15.46 8.77
CA LYS A 158 11.70 16.65 7.95
C LYS A 158 10.40 16.55 7.16
N GLY A 159 9.79 17.71 6.90
CA GLY A 159 8.61 17.81 6.02
C GLY A 159 7.40 16.97 6.38
N GLY A 160 7.29 16.48 7.62
CA GLY A 160 6.22 15.58 8.05
C GLY A 160 6.50 14.09 7.82
N ASP A 161 7.74 13.72 7.47
CA ASP A 161 8.20 12.34 7.39
C ASP A 161 7.90 11.54 8.66
N LYS A 162 7.92 10.22 8.50
CA LYS A 162 7.56 9.25 9.54
C LYS A 162 8.53 8.08 9.49
N LEU A 163 8.74 7.44 10.64
CA LEU A 163 9.29 6.10 10.69
C LEU A 163 8.14 5.10 10.80
N TRP A 164 8.05 4.20 9.84
CA TRP A 164 7.12 3.09 9.90
C TRP A 164 7.83 1.82 10.36
N VAL A 165 7.24 1.16 11.37
CA VAL A 165 7.68 -0.13 11.89
C VAL A 165 6.73 -1.21 11.35
N ASN A 166 7.23 -2.01 10.42
CA ASN A 166 6.52 -3.13 9.85
C ASN A 166 6.80 -4.39 10.65
N VAL A 167 5.76 -4.97 11.25
CA VAL A 167 5.86 -6.26 11.95
C VAL A 167 4.71 -7.16 11.51
N ALA A 168 5.06 -8.35 11.05
CA ALA A 168 4.12 -9.40 10.72
C ALA A 168 4.58 -10.73 11.33
N PHE A 169 3.63 -11.53 11.80
CA PHE A 169 3.89 -12.89 12.26
C PHE A 169 3.38 -13.87 11.22
N LEU A 170 4.16 -14.89 10.92
CA LEU A 170 3.87 -15.85 9.85
C LEU A 170 3.84 -17.29 10.37
N ASP A 171 3.06 -18.14 9.72
CA ASP A 171 3.08 -19.59 9.91
C ASP A 171 4.17 -20.29 9.08
N ALA A 172 4.18 -21.63 9.09
CA ALA A 172 5.13 -22.44 8.31
C ALA A 172 4.99 -22.28 6.78
N GLY A 173 3.81 -21.85 6.31
CA GLY A 173 3.50 -21.58 4.91
C GLY A 173 3.68 -20.11 4.52
N TYR A 174 4.23 -19.28 5.43
CA TYR A 174 4.39 -17.84 5.26
C TYR A 174 3.08 -17.04 5.18
N ASN A 175 1.97 -17.61 5.65
CA ASN A 175 0.72 -16.87 5.77
C ASN A 175 0.77 -16.00 7.02
N VAL A 176 0.20 -14.79 6.94
CA VAL A 176 0.15 -13.88 8.09
C VAL A 176 -0.82 -14.43 9.15
N VAL A 177 -0.33 -14.60 10.38
CA VAL A 177 -1.10 -15.09 11.54
C VAL A 177 -1.30 -14.03 12.62
N GLY A 178 -0.66 -12.87 12.47
CA GLY A 178 -0.79 -11.76 13.40
C GLY A 178 0.11 -10.59 13.03
N GLY A 179 0.03 -9.52 13.80
CA GLY A 179 0.87 -8.34 13.62
C GLY A 179 0.27 -7.10 14.28
N VAL A 180 0.56 -5.93 13.73
CA VAL A 180 -0.07 -4.69 14.16
C VAL A 180 -1.50 -4.62 13.63
N LYS A 181 -2.47 -4.49 14.54
CA LYS A 181 -3.89 -4.34 14.19
C LYS A 181 -4.13 -3.14 13.25
N PRO A 182 -4.88 -3.31 12.15
CA PRO A 182 -5.25 -2.20 11.28
C PRO A 182 -5.90 -1.04 12.03
N GLY A 183 -5.62 0.20 11.60
CA GLY A 183 -6.11 1.42 12.24
C GLY A 183 -5.30 1.87 13.47
N ARG A 184 -4.39 1.05 13.99
CA ARG A 184 -3.41 1.48 15.00
C ARG A 184 -2.36 2.40 14.38
N THR A 185 -1.89 3.34 15.19
CA THR A 185 -0.88 4.34 14.80
C THR A 185 0.44 4.16 15.54
N GLN A 186 0.50 3.27 16.53
CA GLN A 186 1.67 3.08 17.38
C GLN A 186 2.90 2.62 16.60
N ASN A 187 2.70 1.96 15.44
CA ASN A 187 3.76 1.52 14.56
C ASN A 187 4.22 2.60 13.55
N VAL A 188 3.71 3.83 13.68
CA VAL A 188 4.13 4.97 12.88
C VAL A 188 4.60 6.08 13.82
N ILE A 189 5.92 6.27 13.88
CA ILE A 189 6.55 7.32 14.69
C ILE A 189 6.67 8.58 13.83
N ALA A 190 5.93 9.63 14.21
CA ALA A 190 5.91 10.91 13.51
C ALA A 190 6.38 12.10 14.39
N LYS A 191 6.78 11.83 15.63
CA LYS A 191 7.15 12.86 16.60
C LYS A 191 8.65 13.07 16.62
N ASN A 192 9.09 14.31 16.45
CA ASN A 192 10.49 14.70 16.66
C ASN A 192 10.82 14.78 18.15
N THR A 193 12.00 14.28 18.50
CA THR A 193 12.54 14.29 19.87
C THR A 193 14.06 14.15 19.84
N MET A 194 14.73 14.94 20.68
CA MET A 194 16.18 14.85 20.90
C MET A 194 16.53 13.91 22.06
N ASP A 195 15.54 13.61 22.91
CA ASP A 195 15.66 12.67 24.03
C ASP A 195 15.23 11.27 23.60
N TRP A 196 15.82 10.24 24.21
CA TRP A 196 15.42 8.85 24.01
C TRP A 196 14.02 8.61 24.57
N VAL A 197 13.04 8.44 23.69
CA VAL A 197 11.64 8.17 24.04
C VAL A 197 11.35 6.68 23.85
N GLU A 198 10.74 6.05 24.84
CA GLU A 198 10.28 4.67 24.70
C GLU A 198 9.08 4.62 23.74
N PHE A 199 9.08 3.64 22.84
CA PHE A 199 7.90 3.30 22.06
C PHE A 199 7.47 1.86 22.36
N LYS A 200 6.17 1.60 22.19
CA LYS A 200 5.58 0.28 22.40
C LYS A 200 4.48 0.03 21.38
N ILE A 201 4.65 -1.00 20.57
CA ILE A 201 3.76 -1.39 19.47
C ILE A 201 3.07 -2.70 19.86
N PRO A 202 1.76 -2.67 20.18
CA PRO A 202 1.02 -3.87 20.54
C PRO A 202 0.68 -4.71 19.31
N PHE A 203 0.72 -6.04 19.49
CA PHE A 203 0.39 -7.03 18.48
C PHE A 203 -0.87 -7.80 18.82
N ASP A 204 -1.55 -8.26 17.78
CA ASP A 204 -2.71 -9.11 17.87
C ASP A 204 -2.56 -10.30 16.92
N TYR A 205 -3.10 -11.45 17.31
CA TYR A 205 -3.05 -12.68 16.54
C TYR A 205 -4.42 -13.07 16.05
N PHE A 206 -4.50 -13.55 14.81
CA PHE A 206 -5.77 -14.01 14.26
C PHE A 206 -6.33 -15.19 15.06
N PRO A 207 -7.67 -15.35 15.10
CA PRO A 207 -8.29 -16.36 15.94
C PRO A 207 -7.86 -17.76 15.53
N LYS A 208 -7.47 -18.57 16.52
CA LYS A 208 -6.93 -19.93 16.34
C LYS A 208 -5.61 -20.00 15.57
N LYS A 209 -4.94 -18.87 15.29
CA LYS A 209 -3.69 -18.81 14.52
C LYS A 209 -2.43 -18.61 15.38
N LEU A 210 -2.55 -18.32 16.68
CA LEU A 210 -1.38 -18.14 17.56
C LEU A 210 -0.50 -19.39 17.60
N LYS A 211 -1.09 -20.58 17.74
CA LYS A 211 -0.37 -21.88 17.71
C LYS A 211 0.34 -22.19 16.39
N HIS A 212 -0.01 -21.47 15.32
CA HIS A 212 0.56 -21.67 14.00
C HIS A 212 1.77 -20.77 13.73
N ILE A 213 2.08 -19.80 14.61
CA ILE A 213 3.27 -18.95 14.47
C ILE A 213 4.54 -19.79 14.35
N LYS A 214 5.37 -19.40 13.39
CA LYS A 214 6.74 -19.92 13.20
C LYS A 214 7.75 -18.82 13.03
N TYR A 215 7.33 -17.66 12.55
CA TYR A 215 8.22 -16.59 12.15
C TYR A 215 7.70 -15.21 12.54
N ALA A 216 8.61 -14.26 12.75
CA ALA A 216 8.35 -12.85 12.67
C ALA A 216 9.16 -12.20 11.55
N TYR A 217 8.51 -11.27 10.86
CA TYR A 217 9.12 -10.33 9.95
C TYR A 217 9.15 -8.96 10.64
N LEU A 218 10.31 -8.29 10.62
CA LEU A 218 10.52 -7.00 11.28
C LEU A 218 11.34 -6.08 10.37
N GLN A 219 10.78 -4.92 10.03
CA GLN A 219 11.46 -3.90 9.24
C GLN A 219 11.09 -2.49 9.70
N PHE A 220 12.02 -1.57 9.60
CA PHE A 220 11.86 -0.15 9.84
C PHE A 220 12.11 0.60 8.54
N ASN A 221 11.19 1.46 8.14
CA ASN A 221 11.25 2.21 6.89
C ASN A 221 11.01 3.70 7.15
N MET A 222 11.85 4.56 6.58
CA MET A 222 11.58 6.00 6.49
C MET A 222 10.55 6.28 5.40
N MET A 223 9.48 7.00 5.75
CA MET A 223 8.33 7.24 4.88
C MET A 223 8.00 8.74 4.80
N GLY A 224 7.52 9.18 3.64
CA GLY A 224 7.08 10.56 3.41
C GLY A 224 5.81 10.93 4.17
N LYS A 225 5.54 12.23 4.24
CA LYS A 225 4.38 12.82 4.94
C LYS A 225 3.02 12.22 4.57
N ASP A 226 2.88 11.82 3.31
CA ASP A 226 1.63 11.30 2.73
C ASP A 226 1.40 9.83 3.09
N PHE A 227 2.40 9.16 3.69
CA PHE A 227 2.21 7.82 4.24
C PHE A 227 1.15 7.87 5.36
N PRO A 228 0.13 7.01 5.34
CA PRO A 228 -0.96 7.09 6.32
C PRO A 228 -0.44 6.84 7.75
N SER A 229 -1.05 7.50 8.73
CA SER A 229 -0.69 7.33 10.14
C SER A 229 -1.08 5.96 10.70
N SER A 230 -1.88 5.18 9.96
CA SER A 230 -2.12 3.76 10.21
C SER A 230 -1.81 2.96 8.96
N TYR A 231 -1.10 1.85 9.14
CA TYR A 231 -0.63 1.04 8.03
C TYR A 231 -1.77 0.30 7.29
N PRO A 232 -1.77 0.27 5.93
CA PRO A 232 -2.61 -0.64 5.14
C PRO A 232 -2.05 -2.07 5.17
N PHE A 233 -2.80 -3.02 5.71
CA PHE A 233 -2.37 -4.42 5.84
C PHE A 233 -2.00 -5.07 4.49
N GLY A 234 -1.01 -5.98 4.49
CA GLY A 234 -0.75 -6.89 3.35
C GLY A 234 0.04 -6.34 2.16
N ILE A 235 0.71 -5.18 2.26
CA ILE A 235 1.49 -4.61 1.16
C ILE A 235 2.99 -4.85 1.36
N ASP A 236 3.73 -5.06 0.26
CA ASP A 236 5.19 -5.03 0.27
C ASP A 236 5.70 -3.68 0.79
N ALA A 237 6.45 -3.73 1.89
CA ALA A 237 6.98 -2.55 2.57
C ALA A 237 7.88 -1.71 1.68
N THR A 238 8.63 -2.38 0.79
CA THR A 238 9.53 -1.73 -0.16
C THR A 238 8.73 -0.92 -1.18
N SER A 239 7.71 -1.53 -1.78
CA SER A 239 6.79 -0.86 -2.70
C SER A 239 6.11 0.36 -2.06
N LEU A 240 5.74 0.28 -0.78
CA LEU A 240 5.18 1.43 -0.07
C LEU A 240 6.21 2.52 0.18
N ALA A 241 7.44 2.17 0.56
CA ALA A 241 8.50 3.16 0.77
C ALA A 241 8.82 3.92 -0.52
N MET A 242 8.75 3.23 -1.66
CA MET A 242 8.86 3.87 -2.99
C MET A 242 7.67 4.76 -3.33
N LYS A 243 6.45 4.35 -2.96
CA LYS A 243 5.22 5.15 -3.19
C LYS A 243 5.18 6.43 -2.36
N TYR A 244 5.71 6.38 -1.14
CA TYR A 244 5.72 7.51 -0.21
C TYR A 244 7.17 7.89 0.13
N PRO A 245 7.91 8.47 -0.83
CA PRO A 245 9.31 8.81 -0.62
C PRO A 245 9.43 9.81 0.54
N SER A 246 10.36 9.52 1.45
CA SER A 246 10.69 10.43 2.54
C SER A 246 11.52 11.62 2.04
N GLN A 247 11.73 12.63 2.86
CA GLN A 247 12.57 13.78 2.56
C GLN A 247 14.01 13.57 3.01
N GLU A 248 14.91 14.28 2.34
CA GLU A 248 16.33 14.29 2.66
C GLU A 248 16.59 14.79 4.09
N TYR A 249 17.67 14.30 4.71
CA TYR A 249 18.12 14.66 6.06
C TYR A 249 17.20 14.27 7.22
N SER A 250 16.06 13.62 6.98
CA SER A 250 15.31 12.99 8.06
C SER A 250 16.18 11.93 8.73
N LYS A 251 16.21 11.97 10.06
CA LYS A 251 17.02 11.07 10.89
C LYS A 251 16.20 10.39 11.96
N VAL A 252 16.49 9.13 12.19
CA VAL A 252 15.92 8.35 13.28
C VAL A 252 17.02 7.54 13.92
N TYR A 253 17.04 7.53 15.24
CA TYR A 253 17.93 6.73 16.05
C TYR A 253 17.11 5.66 16.74
N LEU A 254 17.57 4.41 16.74
CA LEU A 254 16.90 3.28 17.40
C LEU A 254 17.86 2.58 18.34
N ASP A 255 17.32 2.07 19.45
CA ASP A 255 18.06 1.26 20.42
C ASP A 255 17.13 0.36 21.25
N GLU A 256 17.69 -0.71 21.84
CA GLU A 256 17.04 -1.67 22.73
C GLU A 256 15.73 -2.25 22.19
N LEU A 257 15.73 -2.65 20.92
CA LEU A 257 14.58 -3.28 20.29
C LEU A 257 14.31 -4.63 20.94
N CYS A 258 13.07 -4.82 21.40
CA CYS A 258 12.72 -6.01 22.13
C CYS A 258 11.28 -6.45 21.93
N PHE A 259 11.11 -7.73 21.59
CA PHE A 259 9.84 -8.42 21.71
C PHE A 259 9.57 -8.81 23.16
N GLY A 260 8.35 -8.57 23.63
CA GLY A 260 7.99 -8.85 25.02
C GLY A 260 6.52 -9.13 25.26
N GLY A 261 6.24 -9.70 26.44
CA GLY A 261 4.92 -10.16 26.86
C GLY A 261 4.44 -11.38 26.07
N GLN A 262 3.27 -11.92 26.45
CA GLN A 262 2.65 -13.05 25.76
C GLN A 262 1.50 -12.58 24.87
N GLY A 263 1.61 -12.92 23.58
CA GLY A 263 0.61 -12.66 22.56
C GLY A 263 -0.75 -13.23 22.92
N LYS A 264 -1.81 -12.57 22.43
CA LYS A 264 -3.19 -13.02 22.59
C LYS A 264 -3.88 -13.03 21.24
N GLU A 265 -4.69 -14.06 21.03
CA GLU A 265 -5.61 -14.08 19.91
C GLU A 265 -6.71 -13.03 20.14
N VAL A 266 -7.03 -12.31 19.08
CA VAL A 266 -8.24 -11.48 19.07
C VAL A 266 -9.47 -12.37 18.99
N SER A 267 -10.57 -11.89 19.56
CA SER A 267 -11.85 -12.58 19.46
C SER A 267 -12.23 -12.74 17.98
N PRO A 268 -12.77 -13.90 17.55
CA PRO A 268 -13.37 -14.04 16.22
C PRO A 268 -14.41 -12.96 15.90
N ASP A 269 -15.09 -12.45 16.92
CA ASP A 269 -16.12 -11.41 16.80
C ASP A 269 -15.54 -9.98 16.80
N ASP A 270 -14.21 -9.81 16.85
CA ASP A 270 -13.57 -8.50 16.85
C ASP A 270 -13.90 -7.75 15.55
N PRO A 271 -14.49 -6.54 15.63
CA PRO A 271 -14.89 -5.76 14.47
C PRO A 271 -13.81 -5.49 13.45
N SER A 272 -12.56 -5.51 13.86
CA SER A 272 -11.44 -5.26 12.96
C SER A 272 -11.09 -6.44 12.04
N LEU A 273 -11.61 -7.63 12.32
CA LEU A 273 -11.29 -8.86 11.57
C LEU A 273 -12.30 -9.17 10.45
N VAL A 274 -13.45 -8.49 10.46
CA VAL A 274 -14.49 -8.68 9.45
C VAL A 274 -14.10 -7.92 8.18
N GLY A 275 -13.51 -8.67 7.25
CA GLY A 275 -12.85 -8.18 6.02
C GLY A 275 -11.58 -8.97 5.65
N THR A 276 -11.07 -9.81 6.56
CA THR A 276 -9.95 -10.73 6.32
C THR A 276 -10.42 -12.17 6.43
N THR A 277 -11.39 -12.60 5.62
CA THR A 277 -11.75 -14.01 5.56
C THR A 277 -10.73 -14.72 4.69
N THR A 278 -9.73 -15.35 5.33
CA THR A 278 -8.99 -16.45 4.71
C THR A 278 -9.95 -17.63 4.62
N ASP A 279 -10.43 -17.86 3.41
CA ASP A 279 -11.31 -18.96 3.02
C ASP A 279 -10.56 -20.29 3.21
N GLU A 280 -10.73 -20.93 4.37
CA GLU A 280 -10.46 -22.35 4.56
C GLU A 280 -11.82 -23.07 4.47
N GLY A 281 -12.20 -23.44 3.24
CA GLY A 281 -13.45 -24.13 2.98
C GLY A 281 -13.52 -25.50 3.66
N SER A 282 -14.67 -25.83 4.26
CA SER A 282 -15.34 -27.13 4.18
C SER A 282 -16.65 -27.13 4.96
N GLY A 283 -17.76 -27.54 4.32
CA GLY A 283 -18.90 -28.15 5.02
C GLY A 283 -20.30 -27.60 4.74
N ILE A 284 -20.83 -27.90 3.55
CA ILE A 284 -22.18 -28.43 3.29
C ILE A 284 -23.30 -28.09 4.31
N GLY A 285 -24.23 -27.25 3.86
CA GLY A 285 -25.67 -27.49 3.89
C GLY A 285 -26.40 -27.51 5.24
N SER A 286 -27.09 -26.42 5.56
CA SER A 286 -28.48 -26.50 6.01
C SER A 286 -29.15 -25.14 5.84
N ASN A 287 -30.31 -25.14 5.18
CA ASN A 287 -31.29 -24.08 5.31
C ASN A 287 -31.57 -23.87 6.80
N ASP A 288 -31.28 -22.69 7.33
CA ASP A 288 -32.04 -22.18 8.46
C ASP A 288 -32.01 -20.65 8.44
N ASP A 289 -33.12 -20.08 7.95
CA ASP A 289 -33.51 -18.70 8.19
C ASP A 289 -33.71 -18.51 9.70
N THR A 290 -32.63 -18.25 10.44
CA THR A 290 -32.72 -17.79 11.83
C THR A 290 -31.81 -16.60 12.08
N ASN A 291 -32.41 -15.42 11.93
CA ASN A 291 -32.25 -14.22 12.77
C ASN A 291 -31.07 -14.21 13.76
N ASN A 292 -29.83 -14.17 13.27
CA ASN A 292 -28.74 -13.58 14.02
C ASN A 292 -28.68 -12.10 13.65
N ASN A 293 -29.45 -11.30 14.38
CA ASN A 293 -29.31 -9.85 14.39
C ASN A 293 -27.92 -9.51 14.92
N ASP A 294 -26.95 -9.38 14.00
CA ASP A 294 -25.78 -8.55 14.22
C ASP A 294 -26.28 -7.11 14.29
N GLU A 295 -26.77 -6.67 15.47
CA GLU A 295 -27.46 -5.38 15.68
C GLU A 295 -26.62 -4.14 15.27
N ASN A 296 -25.35 -4.35 14.92
CA ASN A 296 -24.43 -3.30 14.47
C ASN A 296 -24.17 -3.27 12.95
N GLU A 297 -24.65 -4.25 12.17
CA GLU A 297 -24.56 -4.22 10.71
C GLU A 297 -25.76 -3.47 10.12
N GLN A 298 -25.48 -2.50 9.25
CA GLN A 298 -26.49 -1.71 8.56
C GLN A 298 -26.44 -2.02 7.07
N ARG A 299 -27.59 -2.36 6.49
CA ARG A 299 -27.70 -2.58 5.04
C ARG A 299 -28.33 -1.38 4.34
N ILE A 300 -27.72 -0.99 3.23
CA ILE A 300 -28.19 0.06 2.32
C ILE A 300 -28.29 -0.56 0.93
N TYR A 301 -29.39 -0.33 0.22
CA TYR A 301 -29.63 -0.91 -1.10
C TYR A 301 -29.59 0.16 -2.17
N ILE A 302 -29.03 -0.20 -3.33
CA ILE A 302 -29.03 0.60 -4.55
C ILE A 302 -29.65 -0.24 -5.66
N ALA A 303 -30.46 0.37 -6.52
CA ALA A 303 -30.98 -0.27 -7.72
C ALA A 303 -31.10 0.75 -8.86
N THR A 304 -31.02 0.28 -10.11
CA THR A 304 -31.17 1.12 -11.31
C THR A 304 -32.56 1.78 -11.42
N ASN A 305 -33.58 1.21 -10.80
CA ASN A 305 -34.94 1.75 -10.69
C ASN A 305 -35.22 2.44 -9.33
N GLY A 306 -34.18 2.66 -8.52
CA GLY A 306 -34.29 3.33 -7.22
C GLY A 306 -34.48 4.84 -7.32
N SER A 307 -34.45 5.51 -6.18
CA SER A 307 -34.48 6.98 -6.08
C SER A 307 -33.63 7.45 -4.92
N ASP A 308 -32.84 8.51 -5.10
CA ASP A 308 -32.04 9.09 -4.03
C ASP A 308 -32.87 9.82 -2.95
N ALA A 309 -34.17 9.99 -3.21
CA ALA A 309 -35.15 10.42 -2.21
C ALA A 309 -35.64 9.28 -1.31
N ASN A 310 -35.38 8.02 -1.66
CA ASN A 310 -35.78 6.87 -0.85
C ASN A 310 -34.97 6.76 0.44
N SER A 311 -35.30 5.78 1.29
CA SER A 311 -34.58 5.52 2.54
C SER A 311 -33.34 4.62 2.38
N GLY A 312 -33.12 4.03 1.20
CA GLY A 312 -32.04 3.07 0.97
C GLY A 312 -32.33 1.67 1.52
N THR A 313 -33.60 1.32 1.71
CA THR A 313 -34.02 -0.04 2.10
C THR A 313 -34.19 -0.92 0.86
N ARG A 314 -34.34 -2.23 1.03
CA ARG A 314 -34.52 -3.14 -0.12
C ARG A 314 -35.76 -2.81 -0.95
N GLN A 315 -36.86 -2.41 -0.30
CA GLN A 315 -38.11 -2.03 -0.96
C GLN A 315 -38.10 -0.59 -1.52
N ALA A 316 -37.20 0.26 -1.00
CA ALA A 316 -37.02 1.64 -1.43
C ALA A 316 -35.52 1.94 -1.54
N PRO A 317 -34.84 1.38 -2.56
CA PRO A 317 -33.39 1.52 -2.72
C PRO A 317 -33.03 2.91 -3.23
N PHE A 318 -31.79 3.34 -2.97
CA PHE A 318 -31.23 4.53 -3.60
C PHE A 318 -31.01 4.30 -5.10
N ALA A 319 -30.95 5.39 -5.87
CA ALA A 319 -30.61 5.32 -7.29
C ALA A 319 -29.10 5.33 -7.51
N THR A 320 -28.36 6.07 -6.66
CA THR A 320 -26.93 6.29 -6.86
C THR A 320 -26.02 5.75 -5.76
N ILE A 321 -24.83 5.32 -6.18
CA ILE A 321 -23.74 4.90 -5.28
C ILE A 321 -23.23 6.05 -4.41
N GLN A 322 -23.15 7.27 -4.93
CA GLN A 322 -22.73 8.45 -4.17
C GLN A 322 -23.67 8.71 -2.99
N LYS A 323 -24.99 8.61 -3.19
CA LYS A 323 -25.97 8.77 -2.12
C LYS A 323 -25.83 7.69 -1.05
N ALA A 324 -25.73 6.43 -1.47
CA ALA A 324 -25.58 5.30 -0.56
C ALA A 324 -24.31 5.40 0.29
N ILE A 325 -23.17 5.75 -0.32
CA ILE A 325 -21.91 5.92 0.41
C ILE A 325 -22.01 7.10 1.39
N THR A 326 -22.63 8.22 1.00
CA THR A 326 -22.83 9.37 1.89
C THR A 326 -23.61 8.97 3.15
N VAL A 327 -24.68 8.19 2.98
CA VAL A 327 -25.48 7.68 4.11
C VAL A 327 -24.70 6.65 4.94
N ALA A 328 -23.93 5.77 4.27
CA ALA A 328 -23.06 4.82 4.94
C ALA A 328 -22.02 5.52 5.82
N GLN A 329 -21.38 6.57 5.32
CA GLN A 329 -20.40 7.36 6.09
C GLN A 329 -21.02 7.95 7.36
N GLY A 330 -22.23 8.51 7.26
CA GLY A 330 -22.95 8.99 8.44
C GLY A 330 -23.18 7.90 9.51
N LYS A 331 -23.49 6.67 9.10
CA LYS A 331 -23.63 5.52 10.00
C LYS A 331 -22.27 5.05 10.55
N ARG A 332 -21.22 5.04 9.73
CA ARG A 332 -19.85 4.69 10.16
C ARG A 332 -19.31 5.64 11.21
N LEU A 333 -19.60 6.93 11.10
CA LEU A 333 -19.25 7.93 12.12
C LEU A 333 -19.96 7.69 13.45
N GLN A 334 -21.07 6.95 13.46
CA GLN A 334 -21.77 6.50 14.66
C GLN A 334 -21.24 5.14 15.18
N GLY A 335 -20.11 4.65 14.66
CA GLY A 335 -19.54 3.37 15.05
C GLY A 335 -20.19 2.15 14.41
N LYS A 336 -21.09 2.32 13.43
CA LYS A 336 -21.80 1.21 12.77
C LYS A 336 -21.06 0.68 11.56
N ARG A 337 -21.12 -0.63 11.36
CA ARG A 337 -20.66 -1.27 10.13
C ARG A 337 -21.74 -1.14 9.08
N VAL A 338 -21.34 -0.96 7.82
CA VAL A 338 -22.31 -0.75 6.75
C VAL A 338 -21.98 -1.60 5.55
N THR A 339 -23.00 -2.28 5.04
CA THR A 339 -22.96 -3.01 3.77
C THR A 339 -23.91 -2.32 2.78
N ILE A 340 -23.35 -1.85 1.67
CA ILE A 340 -24.10 -1.35 0.53
C ILE A 340 -24.28 -2.52 -0.45
N VAL A 341 -25.52 -2.92 -0.68
CA VAL A 341 -25.90 -3.96 -1.64
C VAL A 341 -26.34 -3.29 -2.94
N VAL A 342 -25.64 -3.58 -4.02
CA VAL A 342 -25.88 -3.04 -5.36
C VAL A 342 -26.68 -4.07 -6.16
N GLY A 343 -27.93 -3.77 -6.45
CA GLY A 343 -28.80 -4.62 -7.27
C GLY A 343 -28.30 -4.73 -8.71
N ASP A 344 -28.81 -5.71 -9.44
CA ASP A 344 -28.42 -5.97 -10.81
C ASP A 344 -28.71 -4.76 -11.73
N GLY A 345 -27.84 -4.58 -12.73
CA GLY A 345 -28.04 -3.57 -13.76
C GLY A 345 -26.77 -2.82 -14.14
N MET A 346 -26.95 -1.85 -15.04
CA MET A 346 -25.88 -1.00 -15.56
C MET A 346 -25.89 0.36 -14.86
N TYR A 347 -24.76 0.73 -14.28
CA TYR A 347 -24.56 1.96 -13.51
C TYR A 347 -23.51 2.83 -14.20
N ARG A 348 -23.96 3.86 -14.93
CA ARG A 348 -23.09 4.92 -15.49
C ARG A 348 -22.88 6.02 -14.44
N GLN A 349 -22.22 5.67 -13.35
CA GLN A 349 -22.09 6.48 -12.14
C GLN A 349 -20.65 6.52 -11.64
N GLU A 350 -20.30 7.59 -10.95
CA GLU A 350 -19.06 7.73 -10.19
C GLU A 350 -19.38 8.13 -8.75
N ALA A 351 -18.51 7.72 -7.83
CA ALA A 351 -18.56 8.11 -6.45
C ALA A 351 -17.16 8.54 -6.00
N ASN A 352 -17.02 9.79 -5.57
CA ASN A 352 -15.76 10.36 -5.10
C ASN A 352 -15.91 10.79 -3.64
N ILE A 353 -15.13 10.17 -2.75
CA ILE A 353 -15.23 10.36 -1.32
C ILE A 353 -13.91 10.80 -0.75
N ASN A 354 -13.93 12.04 -0.27
CA ASN A 354 -12.88 12.60 0.55
C ASN A 354 -13.41 12.70 1.99
N SER A 355 -13.35 11.60 2.75
CA SER A 355 -13.85 11.59 4.12
C SER A 355 -12.83 12.19 5.08
N THR A 356 -13.28 13.03 6.01
CA THR A 356 -12.44 13.52 7.11
C THR A 356 -12.35 12.52 8.27
N GLY A 357 -13.10 11.42 8.22
CA GLY A 357 -13.03 10.36 9.23
C GLY A 357 -11.70 9.62 9.09
N GLY A 358 -10.86 9.69 10.12
CA GLY A 358 -9.58 8.99 10.13
C GLY A 358 -9.70 7.48 9.86
N SER A 359 -8.58 6.80 9.65
CA SER A 359 -8.50 5.39 9.28
C SER A 359 -9.11 4.37 10.25
N GLY A 360 -9.67 4.81 11.38
CA GLY A 360 -10.34 3.99 12.39
C GLY A 360 -11.86 3.84 12.21
N LEU A 361 -12.43 4.23 11.07
CA LEU A 361 -13.86 4.02 10.83
C LEU A 361 -14.21 2.52 10.76
N PRO A 362 -15.39 2.10 11.26
CA PRO A 362 -15.90 0.75 11.08
C PRO A 362 -15.93 0.34 9.60
N PRO A 363 -15.88 -0.95 9.25
CA PRO A 363 -15.88 -1.41 7.86
C PRO A 363 -17.04 -0.86 7.02
N LEU A 364 -16.74 -0.55 5.75
CA LEU A 364 -17.72 -0.37 4.68
C LEU A 364 -17.53 -1.46 3.64
N ARG A 365 -18.58 -2.25 3.41
CA ARG A 365 -18.61 -3.22 2.30
C ARG A 365 -19.54 -2.70 1.21
N ILE A 366 -19.11 -2.76 -0.04
CA ILE A 366 -19.93 -2.46 -1.22
C ILE A 366 -19.97 -3.74 -2.04
N GLU A 367 -21.12 -4.38 -2.15
CA GLU A 367 -21.23 -5.69 -2.79
C GLU A 367 -22.32 -5.75 -3.85
N ALA A 368 -22.08 -6.48 -4.93
CA ALA A 368 -23.16 -6.85 -5.85
C ALA A 368 -24.14 -7.80 -5.16
N GLU A 369 -25.45 -7.60 -5.36
CA GLU A 369 -26.48 -8.56 -4.92
C GLU A 369 -26.25 -9.93 -5.59
N ASN A 370 -25.99 -9.92 -6.89
CA ASN A 370 -25.54 -11.09 -7.64
C ASN A 370 -24.17 -10.80 -8.27
N LYS A 371 -23.20 -11.70 -8.02
CA LYS A 371 -21.82 -11.57 -8.49
C LYS A 371 -21.77 -11.24 -9.99
N HIS A 372 -21.09 -10.13 -10.29
CA HIS A 372 -20.86 -9.56 -11.62
C HIS A 372 -22.10 -9.07 -12.39
N GLN A 373 -23.28 -9.02 -11.77
CA GLN A 373 -24.51 -8.50 -12.40
C GLN A 373 -24.74 -7.01 -12.15
N ALA A 374 -24.07 -6.42 -11.15
CA ALA A 374 -23.94 -4.98 -11.00
C ALA A 374 -22.73 -4.48 -11.83
N ILE A 375 -23.02 -3.86 -12.97
CA ILE A 375 -22.03 -3.44 -13.97
C ILE A 375 -21.85 -1.93 -13.90
N PHE A 376 -20.72 -1.46 -13.39
CA PHE A 376 -20.34 -0.06 -13.42
C PHE A 376 -19.64 0.27 -14.73
N ILE A 377 -20.09 1.33 -15.39
CA ILE A 377 -19.62 1.73 -16.73
C ILE A 377 -19.01 3.14 -16.66
N GLY A 378 -17.70 3.20 -16.90
CA GLY A 378 -16.92 4.44 -16.93
C GLY A 378 -16.96 5.16 -18.27
N SER A 379 -17.42 4.49 -19.32
CA SER A 379 -17.46 5.01 -20.69
C SER A 379 -18.78 5.70 -21.04
N GLU A 380 -18.78 6.47 -22.12
CA GLU A 380 -19.97 6.96 -22.81
C GLU A 380 -19.85 6.80 -24.33
N PRO A 381 -20.96 6.62 -25.05
CA PRO A 381 -20.97 6.63 -26.50
C PRO A 381 -20.34 7.91 -27.04
N ILE A 382 -19.52 7.78 -28.08
CA ILE A 382 -19.01 8.94 -28.80
C ILE A 382 -20.13 9.54 -29.66
N SER A 383 -20.33 10.86 -29.57
CA SER A 383 -21.41 11.56 -30.30
C SER A 383 -21.04 11.92 -31.73
N GLU A 384 -19.75 11.93 -32.06
CA GLU A 384 -19.22 12.31 -33.37
C GLU A 384 -18.37 11.20 -33.94
N ASN A 385 -18.47 10.97 -35.25
CA ASN A 385 -17.61 10.02 -35.94
C ASN A 385 -16.16 10.57 -35.93
N PRO A 386 -15.18 9.87 -35.34
CA PRO A 386 -13.78 10.31 -35.28
C PRO A 386 -13.05 10.29 -36.62
N ASN A 387 -13.78 10.09 -37.73
CA ASN A 387 -13.29 9.88 -39.08
C ASN A 387 -12.24 8.77 -39.14
N TRP A 388 -12.63 7.56 -38.69
CA TRP A 388 -11.74 6.40 -38.70
C TRP A 388 -11.21 6.10 -40.11
N GLN A 389 -9.90 6.16 -40.26
CA GLN A 389 -9.20 5.85 -41.50
C GLN A 389 -8.62 4.44 -41.40
N ASN A 390 -9.09 3.53 -42.25
CA ASN A 390 -8.48 2.22 -42.42
C ASN A 390 -7.09 2.39 -43.03
N GLN A 391 -6.05 1.97 -42.33
CA GLN A 391 -4.67 2.07 -42.77
C GLN A 391 -4.26 0.82 -43.55
N VAL A 392 -4.33 -0.36 -42.90
CA VAL A 392 -3.98 -1.69 -43.45
C VAL A 392 -4.57 -2.78 -42.55
N GLU A 393 -4.96 -3.95 -43.10
CA GLU A 393 -5.19 -5.20 -42.34
C GLU A 393 -5.99 -5.04 -41.02
N SER A 394 -7.16 -4.37 -41.08
CA SER A 394 -8.04 -4.10 -39.93
C SER A 394 -7.48 -3.14 -38.87
N LEU A 395 -6.40 -2.42 -39.18
CA LEU A 395 -5.91 -1.29 -38.38
C LEU A 395 -6.62 -0.01 -38.80
N TYR A 396 -7.28 0.62 -37.84
CA TYR A 396 -7.93 1.92 -38.00
C TYR A 396 -7.17 2.99 -37.22
N MET A 397 -7.22 4.22 -37.73
CA MET A 397 -6.63 5.39 -37.08
C MET A 397 -7.67 6.49 -36.99
N SER A 398 -7.83 7.13 -35.83
CA SER A 398 -8.69 8.31 -35.69
C SER A 398 -7.97 9.58 -36.15
N THR A 399 -8.72 10.62 -36.51
CA THR A 399 -8.13 11.95 -36.79
C THR A 399 -7.81 12.74 -35.52
N THR A 400 -8.28 12.28 -34.36
CA THR A 400 -8.10 12.93 -33.05
C THR A 400 -8.01 11.91 -31.92
N ALA A 401 -7.22 12.22 -30.89
CA ALA A 401 -7.15 11.49 -29.63
C ALA A 401 -8.27 11.86 -28.65
N ASN A 402 -9.01 12.94 -28.90
CA ASN A 402 -10.13 13.33 -28.05
C ASN A 402 -11.44 12.88 -28.70
N LEU A 403 -11.96 11.73 -28.28
CA LEU A 403 -13.16 11.11 -28.84
C LEU A 403 -14.46 11.56 -28.14
N HIS A 404 -14.36 12.19 -26.98
CA HIS A 404 -15.49 12.72 -26.22
C HIS A 404 -15.07 13.97 -25.43
N PRO A 405 -15.91 15.03 -25.32
CA PRO A 405 -15.53 16.26 -24.60
C PRO A 405 -15.10 16.01 -23.15
N ASP A 406 -15.76 15.07 -22.47
CA ASP A 406 -15.45 14.67 -21.10
C ASP A 406 -14.49 13.47 -21.01
N GLN A 407 -13.76 13.14 -22.07
CA GLN A 407 -12.86 11.99 -22.08
C GLN A 407 -11.88 12.02 -20.90
N LYS A 408 -11.76 10.89 -20.22
CA LYS A 408 -10.83 10.67 -19.11
C LYS A 408 -9.82 9.57 -19.45
N PRO A 409 -8.57 9.67 -18.97
CA PRO A 409 -8.02 10.84 -18.29
C PRO A 409 -7.80 11.99 -19.28
N VAL A 410 -7.84 13.22 -18.77
CA VAL A 410 -7.47 14.39 -19.59
C VAL A 410 -5.96 14.33 -19.80
N PHE A 411 -5.55 14.12 -21.04
CA PHE A 411 -4.13 13.98 -21.35
C PHE A 411 -3.39 15.31 -21.11
N ASN A 412 -2.38 15.27 -20.24
CA ASN A 412 -1.47 16.40 -20.01
C ASN A 412 -0.09 16.09 -20.63
N PRO A 413 0.28 16.70 -21.77
CA PRO A 413 1.57 16.46 -22.42
C PRO A 413 2.78 16.79 -21.54
N ASN A 414 2.62 17.66 -20.55
CA ASN A 414 3.71 18.09 -19.67
C ASN A 414 3.96 17.14 -18.48
N ASN A 415 3.06 16.18 -18.23
CA ASN A 415 3.12 15.30 -17.05
C ASN A 415 3.48 13.84 -17.40
N TYR A 416 4.07 13.61 -18.56
CA TYR A 416 4.47 12.27 -19.03
C TYR A 416 5.77 11.75 -18.37
N SER A 417 6.09 12.21 -17.15
CA SER A 417 7.37 11.87 -16.50
C SER A 417 7.40 10.47 -15.89
N ASN A 418 6.26 9.81 -15.70
CA ASN A 418 6.21 8.43 -15.19
C ASN A 418 5.20 7.55 -15.97
N PRO A 419 5.64 6.81 -17.01
CA PRO A 419 4.74 5.97 -17.79
C PRO A 419 4.07 4.86 -16.97
N MET A 420 4.61 4.47 -15.81
CA MET A 420 3.97 3.49 -14.92
C MET A 420 2.74 4.04 -14.18
N GLU A 421 2.62 5.36 -14.05
CA GLU A 421 1.47 6.02 -13.42
C GLU A 421 0.49 6.60 -14.45
N THR A 422 0.87 6.58 -15.73
CA THR A 422 0.04 7.11 -16.81
C THR A 422 -1.14 6.17 -17.06
N MET A 423 -2.34 6.66 -16.80
CA MET A 423 -3.58 6.07 -17.27
C MET A 423 -3.89 6.57 -18.69
N VAL A 424 -4.58 5.77 -19.49
CA VAL A 424 -5.05 6.12 -20.84
C VAL A 424 -6.57 5.89 -20.95
N PRO A 425 -7.27 6.57 -21.87
CA PRO A 425 -8.70 6.40 -22.00
C PRO A 425 -9.04 4.98 -22.47
N ALA A 426 -9.96 4.30 -21.79
CA ALA A 426 -10.48 3.01 -22.26
C ALA A 426 -11.34 3.21 -23.50
N LEU A 427 -11.25 2.24 -24.42
CA LEU A 427 -12.02 2.20 -25.65
C LEU A 427 -12.87 0.93 -25.67
N VAL A 428 -14.17 1.08 -25.88
CA VAL A 428 -15.14 -0.03 -25.98
C VAL A 428 -15.73 -0.03 -27.38
N VAL A 429 -15.71 -1.17 -28.05
CA VAL A 429 -16.23 -1.34 -29.42
C VAL A 429 -17.25 -2.47 -29.43
N ASN A 430 -18.49 -2.16 -29.81
CA ASN A 430 -19.64 -3.08 -29.80
C ASN A 430 -19.81 -3.79 -28.45
N GLY A 431 -19.58 -3.06 -27.35
CA GLY A 431 -19.64 -3.61 -26.00
C GLY A 431 -18.41 -4.43 -25.59
N THR A 432 -17.39 -4.58 -26.41
CA THR A 432 -16.12 -5.23 -26.02
C THR A 432 -15.11 -4.17 -25.63
N GLN A 433 -14.59 -4.21 -24.39
CA GLN A 433 -13.47 -3.35 -24.02
C GLN A 433 -12.19 -3.83 -24.72
N LEU A 434 -11.53 -2.91 -25.41
CA LEU A 434 -10.26 -3.18 -26.06
C LEU A 434 -9.12 -3.05 -25.06
N LYS A 435 -8.05 -3.82 -25.26
CA LYS A 435 -6.85 -3.76 -24.43
C LYS A 435 -5.91 -2.67 -24.91
N HIS A 436 -5.47 -1.78 -24.03
CA HIS A 436 -4.38 -0.88 -24.34
C HIS A 436 -3.07 -1.66 -24.51
N GLN A 437 -2.27 -1.27 -25.49
CA GLN A 437 -0.96 -1.84 -25.74
C GLN A 437 0.07 -0.74 -25.98
N GLN A 438 1.19 -0.79 -25.25
CA GLN A 438 2.33 0.08 -25.46
C GLN A 438 3.39 -0.67 -26.27
N GLY A 439 3.53 -0.34 -27.55
CA GLY A 439 4.48 -0.98 -28.47
C GLY A 439 4.05 -2.35 -29.01
N GLY A 440 4.90 -2.98 -29.84
CA GLY A 440 4.54 -4.22 -30.56
C GLY A 440 3.67 -3.98 -31.80
N ASP A 441 3.35 -5.06 -32.51
CA ASP A 441 2.58 -4.98 -33.76
C ASP A 441 1.07 -5.07 -33.49
N LEU A 442 0.42 -3.90 -33.45
CA LEU A 442 -1.02 -3.79 -33.23
C LEU A 442 -1.85 -4.50 -34.32
N ARG A 443 -1.31 -4.68 -35.54
CA ARG A 443 -2.01 -5.40 -36.63
C ARG A 443 -2.26 -6.87 -36.29
N ASN A 444 -1.38 -7.48 -35.49
CA ASN A 444 -1.48 -8.87 -35.09
C ASN A 444 -2.17 -9.08 -33.75
N THR A 445 -2.63 -8.00 -33.11
CA THR A 445 -3.27 -8.04 -31.80
C THR A 445 -4.72 -7.59 -31.90
N ALA A 446 -5.63 -8.54 -32.11
CA ALA A 446 -7.05 -8.28 -32.19
C ALA A 446 -7.60 -7.74 -30.85
N ASN A 447 -8.64 -6.90 -30.93
CA ASN A 447 -9.28 -6.25 -29.79
C ASN A 447 -8.33 -5.42 -28.91
N ALA A 448 -7.42 -4.69 -29.56
CA ALA A 448 -6.45 -3.85 -28.90
C ALA A 448 -6.39 -2.46 -29.52
N TYR A 449 -5.82 -1.52 -28.77
CA TYR A 449 -5.56 -0.17 -29.25
C TYR A 449 -4.25 0.38 -28.67
N MET A 450 -3.69 1.36 -29.37
CA MET A 450 -2.62 2.21 -28.89
C MET A 450 -3.14 3.64 -28.85
N TYR A 451 -2.90 4.30 -27.72
CA TYR A 451 -3.26 5.70 -27.51
C TYR A 451 -2.03 6.60 -27.60
N THR A 452 -2.12 7.66 -28.39
CA THR A 452 -1.14 8.75 -28.42
C THR A 452 -1.85 10.07 -28.10
N PRO A 453 -1.10 11.14 -27.80
CA PRO A 453 -1.69 12.46 -27.57
C PRO A 453 -2.47 13.02 -28.77
N GLN A 454 -2.24 12.47 -29.97
CA GLN A 454 -2.83 12.96 -31.20
C GLN A 454 -3.92 12.04 -31.73
N GLN A 455 -3.80 10.72 -31.57
CA GLN A 455 -4.66 9.75 -32.26
C GLN A 455 -4.84 8.44 -31.47
N PHE A 456 -5.90 7.71 -31.79
CA PHE A 456 -6.05 6.30 -31.50
C PHE A 456 -5.66 5.47 -32.71
N PHE A 457 -4.87 4.41 -32.48
CA PHE A 457 -4.69 3.31 -33.42
C PHE A 457 -5.43 2.11 -32.86
N VAL A 458 -6.30 1.49 -33.65
CA VAL A 458 -7.26 0.50 -33.14
C VAL A 458 -7.27 -0.70 -34.07
N ASN A 459 -7.06 -1.88 -33.51
CA ASN A 459 -7.39 -3.14 -34.14
C ASN A 459 -8.63 -3.73 -33.43
N PRO A 460 -9.83 -3.53 -33.99
CA PRO A 460 -11.08 -3.96 -33.38
C PRO A 460 -11.37 -5.47 -33.63
N GLY A 461 -10.35 -6.24 -34.05
CA GLY A 461 -10.51 -7.63 -34.44
C GLY A 461 -11.34 -7.77 -35.70
N SER A 462 -12.47 -8.47 -35.61
CA SER A 462 -13.39 -8.68 -36.73
C SER A 462 -14.38 -7.54 -36.94
N SER A 463 -14.43 -6.54 -36.05
CA SER A 463 -15.39 -5.43 -36.16
C SER A 463 -14.93 -4.37 -37.17
N ASN A 464 -15.89 -3.70 -37.80
CA ASN A 464 -15.63 -2.52 -38.64
C ASN A 464 -15.98 -1.25 -37.85
N LEU A 465 -15.01 -0.38 -37.59
CA LEU A 465 -15.21 0.82 -36.77
C LEU A 465 -16.16 1.84 -37.41
N SER A 466 -16.31 1.84 -38.73
CA SER A 466 -17.18 2.81 -39.42
C SER A 466 -18.65 2.68 -39.03
N ASN A 467 -19.08 1.51 -38.55
CA ASN A 467 -20.46 1.22 -38.14
C ASN A 467 -20.56 0.69 -36.70
N ALA A 468 -19.45 0.70 -35.94
CA ALA A 468 -19.43 0.15 -34.60
C ALA A 468 -20.05 1.12 -33.59
N ALA A 469 -20.69 0.58 -32.56
CA ALA A 469 -20.98 1.35 -31.35
C ALA A 469 -19.68 1.52 -30.58
N ILE A 470 -19.18 2.75 -30.49
CA ILE A 470 -17.91 3.07 -29.82
C ILE A 470 -18.22 3.88 -28.57
N GLU A 471 -17.63 3.46 -27.45
CA GLU A 471 -17.62 4.23 -26.21
C GLU A 471 -16.18 4.51 -25.79
N VAL A 472 -15.96 5.65 -25.15
CA VAL A 472 -14.67 6.01 -24.55
C VAL A 472 -14.87 6.36 -23.08
N SER A 473 -13.87 6.09 -22.24
CA SER A 473 -13.94 6.45 -20.81
C SER A 473 -14.13 7.96 -20.63
N VAL A 474 -15.13 8.33 -19.82
CA VAL A 474 -15.41 9.72 -19.41
C VAL A 474 -15.43 9.90 -17.89
N ARG A 475 -15.25 8.80 -17.15
CA ARG A 475 -15.14 8.76 -15.68
C ARG A 475 -13.80 8.18 -15.32
N GLU A 476 -13.20 8.69 -14.24
CA GLU A 476 -11.92 8.16 -13.74
C GLU A 476 -12.15 6.92 -12.89
N ASN A 477 -13.15 6.97 -12.02
CA ASN A 477 -13.45 5.91 -11.05
C ASN A 477 -14.95 5.64 -10.95
N ALA A 478 -15.33 4.37 -10.76
CA ALA A 478 -16.64 3.99 -10.25
C ALA A 478 -16.76 4.41 -8.79
N ILE A 479 -15.72 4.11 -8.00
CA ILE A 479 -15.64 4.34 -6.56
C ILE A 479 -14.22 4.77 -6.21
N ALA A 480 -14.07 5.97 -5.65
CA ALA A 480 -12.81 6.50 -5.17
C ALA A 480 -12.89 6.96 -3.70
N PHE A 481 -11.94 6.51 -2.89
CA PHE A 481 -11.76 6.90 -1.50
C PHE A 481 -10.36 7.48 -1.28
N THR A 482 -10.26 8.81 -1.16
CA THR A 482 -8.97 9.46 -0.89
C THR A 482 -8.61 9.44 0.60
N ASN A 483 -9.62 9.44 1.48
CA ASN A 483 -9.51 9.38 2.93
C ASN A 483 -10.75 8.68 3.51
N GLY A 484 -10.59 7.84 4.55
CA GLY A 484 -11.70 7.09 5.17
C GLY A 484 -11.67 5.56 4.98
N GLY A 485 -10.47 4.97 5.01
CA GLY A 485 -10.16 3.56 4.72
C GLY A 485 -10.99 2.49 5.44
N ASN A 486 -10.60 1.22 5.27
CA ASN A 486 -11.41 0.04 5.60
C ASN A 486 -12.69 -0.05 4.76
N VAL A 487 -12.51 0.03 3.43
CA VAL A 487 -13.58 -0.13 2.43
C VAL A 487 -13.24 -1.30 1.53
N THR A 488 -14.18 -2.23 1.40
CA THR A 488 -14.08 -3.40 0.52
C THR A 488 -15.16 -3.33 -0.55
N VAL A 489 -14.79 -3.63 -1.80
CA VAL A 489 -15.69 -3.75 -2.94
C VAL A 489 -15.71 -5.20 -3.39
N HIS A 490 -16.88 -5.83 -3.36
CA HIS A 490 -17.03 -7.27 -3.58
C HIS A 490 -17.93 -7.58 -4.78
N GLY A 491 -17.43 -8.38 -5.73
CA GLY A 491 -18.25 -8.98 -6.78
C GLY A 491 -18.84 -8.02 -7.81
N LEU A 492 -18.40 -6.76 -7.88
CA LEU A 492 -18.82 -5.83 -8.94
C LEU A 492 -18.17 -6.19 -10.28
N ARG A 493 -18.80 -5.80 -11.39
CA ARG A 493 -18.16 -5.76 -12.72
C ARG A 493 -17.87 -4.30 -13.08
N LEU A 494 -16.64 -4.00 -13.48
CA LEU A 494 -16.20 -2.67 -13.88
C LEU A 494 -15.75 -2.69 -15.32
N LYS A 495 -16.23 -1.73 -16.10
CA LYS A 495 -15.99 -1.63 -17.54
C LYS A 495 -15.89 -0.19 -17.99
N GLY A 496 -15.05 0.09 -18.97
CA GLY A 496 -14.94 1.40 -19.61
C GLY A 496 -14.25 2.46 -18.76
N TYR A 497 -13.46 2.06 -17.76
CA TYR A 497 -12.64 2.97 -16.94
C TYR A 497 -11.22 3.05 -17.48
N PRO A 498 -10.51 4.18 -17.30
CA PRO A 498 -9.14 4.36 -17.73
C PRO A 498 -8.23 3.16 -17.41
N GLN A 499 -7.36 2.82 -18.35
CA GLN A 499 -6.46 1.66 -18.25
C GLN A 499 -5.03 2.13 -17.98
N ALA A 500 -4.24 1.32 -17.29
CA ALA A 500 -2.81 1.58 -17.15
C ALA A 500 -2.12 1.56 -18.52
N SER A 501 -1.22 2.50 -18.77
CA SER A 501 -0.51 2.54 -20.05
C SER A 501 0.45 1.35 -20.22
N ILE A 502 0.98 0.82 -19.10
CA ILE A 502 1.81 -0.39 -19.04
C ILE A 502 1.04 -1.50 -18.30
N PRO A 503 0.58 -2.56 -18.99
CA PRO A 503 -0.29 -3.59 -18.41
C PRO A 503 0.33 -4.50 -17.32
N GLN A 504 1.56 -4.26 -16.84
CA GLN A 504 2.43 -5.35 -16.35
C GLN A 504 3.02 -5.25 -14.93
N LEU A 505 2.75 -4.25 -14.07
CA LEU A 505 3.61 -4.13 -12.87
C LEU A 505 2.99 -4.18 -11.47
N THR A 506 1.69 -4.02 -11.22
CA THR A 506 1.13 -4.41 -9.91
C THR A 506 -0.38 -4.65 -9.99
N ALA A 507 -0.89 -5.59 -9.19
CA ALA A 507 -2.32 -5.81 -8.93
C ALA A 507 -3.04 -4.60 -8.26
N GLN A 508 -2.43 -3.40 -8.27
CA GLN A 508 -2.82 -2.24 -7.48
C GLN A 508 -3.47 -1.10 -8.28
N GLN A 509 -3.38 -1.09 -9.62
CA GLN A 509 -4.18 -0.20 -10.44
C GLN A 509 -5.44 -0.95 -10.89
N LEU A 510 -6.47 -0.91 -10.05
CA LEU A 510 -7.77 -1.52 -10.30
C LEU A 510 -8.59 -0.52 -11.15
N PRO A 511 -8.81 -0.76 -12.47
CA PRO A 511 -9.54 0.20 -13.30
C PRO A 511 -10.91 0.50 -12.70
N GLY A 512 -11.17 1.78 -12.44
CA GLY A 512 -12.42 2.23 -11.86
C GLY A 512 -12.51 2.17 -10.32
N LEU A 513 -11.48 1.72 -9.61
CA LEU A 513 -11.46 1.70 -8.14
C LEU A 513 -10.21 2.36 -7.58
N GLU A 514 -10.39 3.26 -6.62
CA GLU A 514 -9.30 3.96 -5.95
C GLU A 514 -9.50 3.95 -4.42
N GLY A 515 -8.44 3.60 -3.67
CA GLY A 515 -8.45 3.66 -2.21
C GLY A 515 -9.34 2.63 -1.51
N VAL A 516 -9.66 1.53 -2.20
CA VAL A 516 -10.48 0.41 -1.68
C VAL A 516 -9.78 -0.93 -1.89
N GLN A 517 -10.19 -1.94 -1.13
CA GLN A 517 -9.82 -3.35 -1.37
C GLN A 517 -10.86 -3.99 -2.29
N ALA A 518 -10.44 -4.52 -3.44
CA ALA A 518 -11.33 -5.25 -4.34
C ALA A 518 -11.25 -6.75 -4.10
N GLU A 519 -12.42 -7.39 -3.99
CA GLU A 519 -12.59 -8.82 -3.80
C GLU A 519 -13.53 -9.35 -4.86
N GLU A 520 -13.11 -10.41 -5.54
CA GLU A 520 -13.92 -11.09 -6.56
C GLU A 520 -14.52 -10.19 -7.66
N CYS A 521 -13.98 -8.98 -7.87
CA CYS A 521 -14.44 -8.06 -8.90
C CYS A 521 -13.96 -8.52 -10.28
N LEU A 522 -14.77 -8.24 -11.30
CA LEU A 522 -14.41 -8.47 -12.70
C LEU A 522 -14.09 -7.13 -13.36
N PHE A 523 -12.85 -6.97 -13.82
CA PHE A 523 -12.39 -5.80 -14.55
C PHE A 523 -12.33 -6.16 -16.03
N GLU A 524 -13.19 -5.51 -16.81
CA GLU A 524 -13.26 -5.62 -18.27
C GLU A 524 -12.67 -4.40 -18.91
#